data_AF-V7F757-F1
#
_entry.id   AF-V7F757-F1
#
_cell.length_a   1.000
_cell.length_b   1.000
_cell.length_c   1.000
_cell.angle_alpha   90.00
_cell.angle_beta   90.00
_cell.angle_gamma   90.00
#
_symmetry.space_group_name_H-M   'P 1'
#
loop_
_entity.id
_entity.type
_entity.pdbx_description
1 polymer ?
#
loop_
_entity_poly.entity_id
_entity_poly.type
_entity_poly.pdbx_seq_one_letter_code
_entity_poly.pdbx_strand_id
1 'polypeptide(L)'
;MKDLNYADLNYDYAYKGDDSLKPRTVFDDGTKVFLEFKGDIPAIFVVDDKRHESLVNVRTQGKYTVIDKVAQQFTLRADGKTLCLYNRARPNAIDPVEQVYGPTKLTGGSTLFGSSGGR
;
A
#
# COMPACT_ATOMS: atom_id res chain seq x y z
N MET A 1 -4.20 -5.23 -17.78
CA MET A 1 -4.75 -6.22 -16.83
C MET A 1 -4.54 -7.66 -17.32
N LYS A 2 -3.46 -7.97 -18.05
CA LYS A 2 -3.29 -9.31 -18.65
C LYS A 2 -2.58 -10.34 -17.74
N ASP A 3 -2.17 -9.96 -16.53
CA ASP A 3 -1.30 -10.79 -15.68
C ASP A 3 -1.78 -10.90 -14.21
N LEU A 4 -3.07 -10.73 -13.94
CA LEU A 4 -3.61 -10.94 -12.59
C LEU A 4 -3.83 -12.43 -12.35
N ASN A 5 -3.08 -13.03 -11.43
CA ASN A 5 -3.40 -14.36 -10.92
C ASN A 5 -4.56 -14.24 -9.92
N TYR A 6 -5.75 -14.65 -10.33
CA TYR A 6 -6.96 -14.57 -9.50
C TYR A 6 -6.87 -15.38 -8.20
N ALA A 7 -6.01 -16.41 -8.16
CA ALA A 7 -5.83 -17.24 -6.96
C ALA A 7 -5.12 -16.50 -5.81
N ASP A 8 -4.36 -15.44 -6.10
CA ASP A 8 -3.52 -14.74 -5.13
C ASP A 8 -4.08 -13.36 -4.73
N LEU A 9 -5.30 -13.04 -5.15
CA LEU A 9 -5.91 -11.75 -4.86
C LEU A 9 -6.43 -11.69 -3.42
N ASN A 10 -6.08 -10.62 -2.73
CA ASN A 10 -6.62 -10.30 -1.42
C ASN A 10 -7.86 -9.41 -1.53
N TYR A 11 -8.99 -9.91 -1.02
CA TYR A 11 -10.26 -9.17 -0.93
C TYR A 11 -10.62 -8.75 0.50
N ASP A 12 -9.76 -9.05 1.49
CA ASP A 12 -10.08 -8.85 2.90
C ASP A 12 -9.92 -7.39 3.33
N TYR A 13 -10.90 -6.57 2.94
CA TYR A 13 -10.98 -5.16 3.28
C TYR A 13 -12.25 -4.85 4.08
N ALA A 14 -12.11 -3.97 5.06
CA ALA A 14 -13.21 -3.41 5.84
C ALA A 14 -13.20 -1.89 5.76
N TYR A 15 -14.32 -1.23 6.04
CA TYR A 15 -14.37 0.23 6.03
C TYR A 15 -15.18 0.81 7.18
N LYS A 16 -14.93 2.08 7.49
CA LYS A 16 -15.71 2.90 8.43
C LYS A 16 -15.82 4.32 7.89
N GLY A 17 -17.00 4.92 7.94
CA GLY A 17 -17.22 6.31 7.52
C GLY A 17 -18.45 6.43 6.62
N ASP A 18 -18.43 7.42 5.73
CA ASP A 18 -19.57 7.73 4.86
C ASP A 18 -19.69 6.75 3.68
N ASP A 19 -20.84 6.09 3.55
CA ASP A 19 -21.13 5.08 2.52
C ASP A 19 -21.08 5.66 1.09
N SER A 20 -21.26 6.96 0.90
CA SER A 20 -21.18 7.57 -0.44
C SER A 20 -19.76 7.57 -1.01
N LEU A 21 -18.73 7.37 -0.17
CA LEU A 21 -17.33 7.24 -0.59
C LEU A 21 -16.90 5.78 -0.78
N LYS A 22 -17.79 4.82 -0.53
CA LYS A 22 -17.46 3.40 -0.54
C LYS A 22 -17.19 2.91 -1.96
N PRO A 23 -16.03 2.28 -2.24
CA PRO A 23 -15.81 1.61 -3.51
C PRO A 23 -16.79 0.43 -3.67
N ARG A 24 -17.24 0.17 -4.90
CA ARG A 24 -18.03 -1.02 -5.23
C ARG A 24 -17.26 -2.30 -4.96
N THR A 25 -15.98 -2.32 -5.28
CA THR A 25 -15.07 -3.43 -4.99
C THR A 25 -13.68 -2.90 -4.68
N VAL A 26 -12.97 -3.64 -3.83
CA VAL A 26 -11.57 -3.41 -3.50
C VAL A 26 -10.88 -4.76 -3.41
N PHE A 27 -9.67 -4.83 -3.97
CA PHE A 27 -8.76 -5.96 -3.80
C PHE A 27 -7.33 -5.53 -4.09
N ASP A 28 -6.36 -6.34 -3.71
CA ASP A 28 -4.97 -6.17 -4.09
C ASP A 28 -4.33 -7.46 -4.58
N ASP A 29 -3.24 -7.33 -5.33
CA ASP A 29 -2.40 -8.42 -5.83
C ASP A 29 -1.10 -8.59 -5.02
N GLY A 30 -1.06 -8.06 -3.79
CA GLY A 30 0.14 -7.96 -2.96
C GLY A 30 1.08 -6.79 -3.33
N THR A 31 0.93 -6.20 -4.52
CA THR A 31 1.75 -5.05 -4.97
C THR A 31 0.93 -3.78 -5.19
N LYS A 32 -0.28 -3.92 -5.73
CA LYS A 32 -1.17 -2.82 -6.14
C LYS A 32 -2.57 -3.05 -5.59
N VAL A 33 -3.23 -1.96 -5.23
CA VAL A 33 -4.63 -1.96 -4.82
C VAL A 33 -5.50 -1.51 -6.00
N PHE A 34 -6.60 -2.21 -6.22
CA PHE A 34 -7.58 -1.95 -7.26
C PHE A 34 -8.91 -1.58 -6.61
N LEU A 35 -9.44 -0.41 -6.96
CA LEU A 35 -10.70 0.13 -6.45
C LEU A 35 -11.64 0.38 -7.63
N GLU A 36 -12.87 -0.12 -7.59
CA GLU A 36 -13.91 0.24 -8.56
C GLU A 36 -14.90 1.20 -7.90
N PHE A 37 -15.03 2.42 -8.41
CA PHE A 37 -16.08 3.37 -7.98
C PHE A 37 -17.22 3.39 -9.00
N LYS A 38 -18.46 3.59 -8.52
CA LYS A 38 -19.63 3.78 -9.41
C LYS A 38 -19.81 5.22 -9.87
N GLY A 39 -19.20 6.17 -9.18
CA GLY A 39 -19.28 7.60 -9.45
C GLY A 39 -17.90 8.24 -9.32
N ASP A 40 -17.87 9.45 -8.79
CA ASP A 40 -16.64 10.22 -8.67
C ASP A 40 -15.59 9.52 -7.79
N ILE A 41 -14.33 9.67 -8.18
CA ILE A 41 -13.19 9.12 -7.46
C ILE A 41 -12.79 10.12 -6.37
N PRO A 42 -12.87 9.77 -5.08
CA PRO A 42 -12.46 10.66 -4.00
C PRO A 42 -10.94 10.85 -3.98
N ALA A 43 -10.47 11.85 -3.25
CA ALA A 43 -9.05 11.95 -2.92
C ALA A 43 -8.65 10.77 -2.01
N ILE A 44 -7.58 10.07 -2.37
CA ILE A 44 -7.12 8.87 -1.66
C ILE A 44 -5.78 9.17 -0.99
N PHE A 45 -5.70 8.84 0.29
CA PHE A 45 -4.52 9.00 1.12
C PHE A 45 -4.10 7.65 1.70
N VAL A 46 -2.81 7.39 1.78
CA VAL A 46 -2.27 6.31 2.60
C VAL A 46 -2.05 6.80 4.02
N VAL A 47 -2.31 5.95 5.00
CA VAL A 47 -2.06 6.24 6.42
C VAL A 47 -0.85 5.43 6.89
N ASP A 48 0.15 6.09 7.46
CA ASP A 48 1.32 5.45 8.05
C ASP A 48 1.04 4.93 9.49
N ASP A 49 2.03 4.26 10.08
CA ASP A 49 1.98 3.73 11.45
C ASP A 49 1.83 4.82 12.53
N LYS A 50 2.21 6.06 12.21
CA LYS A 50 2.06 7.26 13.05
C LYS A 50 0.75 8.00 12.82
N ARG A 51 -0.14 7.47 11.97
CA ARG A 51 -1.43 8.05 11.57
C ARG A 51 -1.30 9.34 10.74
N HIS A 52 -0.19 9.55 10.05
CA HIS A 52 -0.08 10.63 9.08
C HIS A 52 -0.65 10.20 7.72
N GLU A 53 -1.36 11.14 7.09
CA GLU A 53 -1.90 10.98 5.74
C GLU A 53 -0.89 11.50 4.71
N SER A 54 -0.69 10.73 3.64
CA SER A 54 0.07 11.16 2.46
C SER A 54 -0.72 10.85 1.20
N LEU A 55 -0.68 11.76 0.22
CA LEU A 55 -1.28 11.50 -1.09
C LEU A 55 -0.62 10.29 -1.72
N VAL A 56 -1.43 9.40 -2.29
CA VAL A 56 -0.94 8.31 -3.12
C VAL A 56 -1.04 8.66 -4.58
N ASN A 57 -0.08 8.17 -5.37
CA ASN A 57 -0.22 8.23 -6.81
C ASN A 57 -1.32 7.25 -7.24
N VAL A 58 -2.30 7.76 -7.98
CA VAL A 58 -3.43 6.98 -8.50
C VAL A 58 -3.45 7.08 -10.01
N ARG A 59 -3.81 5.97 -10.67
CA ARG A 59 -4.10 5.98 -12.11
C ARG A 59 -5.39 5.23 -12.40
N THR A 60 -6.04 5.54 -13.51
CA THR A 60 -7.21 4.80 -13.99
C THR A 60 -6.77 3.74 -15.00
N GLN A 61 -7.21 2.50 -14.80
CA GLN A 61 -7.02 1.40 -15.74
C GLN A 61 -8.36 0.68 -15.95
N GLY A 62 -8.99 0.93 -17.10
CA GLY A 62 -10.35 0.45 -17.37
C GLY A 62 -11.33 1.04 -16.34
N LYS A 63 -12.03 0.18 -15.60
CA LYS A 63 -12.97 0.57 -14.55
C LYS A 63 -12.35 0.75 -13.16
N TYR A 64 -11.04 0.53 -13.03
CA TYR A 64 -10.36 0.53 -11.75
C TYR A 64 -9.49 1.78 -11.55
N THR A 65 -9.58 2.36 -10.37
CA THR A 65 -8.56 3.24 -9.79
C THR A 65 -7.49 2.34 -9.17
N VAL A 66 -6.25 2.47 -9.66
CA VAL A 66 -5.12 1.63 -9.27
C VAL A 66 -4.13 2.45 -8.45
N ILE A 67 -3.72 1.90 -7.31
CA ILE A 67 -2.72 2.45 -6.41
C ILE A 67 -1.50 1.52 -6.45
N ASP A 68 -0.31 2.04 -6.72
CA ASP A 68 0.94 1.25 -6.80
C ASP A 68 1.56 0.90 -5.44
N LYS A 69 0.74 0.84 -4.40
CA LYS A 69 1.18 0.53 -3.04
C LYS A 69 0.06 -0.12 -2.26
N VAL A 70 0.35 -1.26 -1.65
CA VAL A 70 -0.51 -1.86 -0.61
C VAL A 70 -0.17 -1.23 0.75
N ALA A 71 -1.22 -0.90 1.51
CA ALA A 71 -1.08 -0.36 2.86
C ALA A 71 -2.18 -0.92 3.77
N GLN A 72 -1.94 -0.85 5.09
CA GLN A 72 -2.91 -1.30 6.09
C GLN A 72 -4.15 -0.42 6.14
N GLN A 73 -4.01 0.88 5.84
CA GLN A 73 -5.12 1.82 5.88
C GLN A 73 -4.99 2.88 4.79
N PHE A 74 -6.15 3.21 4.21
CA PHE A 74 -6.36 4.35 3.33
C PHE A 74 -7.46 5.26 3.89
N THR A 75 -7.35 6.56 3.64
CA THR A 75 -8.44 7.52 3.87
C THR A 75 -8.94 8.04 2.53
N LEU A 76 -10.25 8.01 2.32
CA LEU A 76 -10.95 8.54 1.15
C LEU A 76 -11.69 9.81 1.57
N ARG A 77 -11.54 10.90 0.81
CA ARG A 77 -12.15 12.21 1.10
C ARG A 77 -12.78 12.83 -0.15
N ALA A 78 -14.02 13.29 -0.03
CA ALA A 78 -14.67 14.16 -1.00
C ALA A 78 -15.80 14.94 -0.29
N ASP A 79 -16.05 16.19 -0.70
CA ASP A 79 -17.16 17.02 -0.21
C ASP A 79 -17.33 17.07 1.32
N GLY A 80 -16.20 17.16 2.04
CA GLY A 80 -16.20 17.19 3.52
C GLY A 80 -16.48 15.84 4.19
N LYS A 81 -16.72 14.78 3.41
CA LYS A 81 -16.95 13.42 3.91
C LYS A 81 -15.64 12.63 4.02
N THR A 82 -15.66 11.57 4.80
CA THR A 82 -14.48 10.72 5.02
C THR A 82 -14.88 9.26 5.16
N LEU A 83 -14.09 8.37 4.55
CA LEU A 83 -14.15 6.93 4.73
C LEU A 83 -12.74 6.37 4.93
N CYS A 84 -12.55 5.62 6.01
CA CYS A 84 -11.34 4.85 6.26
C CYS A 84 -11.53 3.44 5.72
N LEU A 85 -10.59 3.00 4.90
CA LEU A 85 -10.55 1.68 4.28
C LEU A 85 -9.37 0.90 4.85
N TYR A 86 -9.62 -0.27 5.42
CA TYR A 86 -8.66 -1.08 6.16
C TYR A 86 -8.39 -2.38 5.41
N ASN A 87 -7.12 -2.64 5.10
CA ASN A 87 -6.67 -3.96 4.65
C ASN A 87 -6.46 -4.84 5.88
N ARG A 88 -7.24 -5.93 5.99
CA ARG A 88 -7.20 -6.86 7.12
C ARG A 88 -6.34 -8.10 6.85
N ALA A 89 -5.80 -8.22 5.63
CA ALA A 89 -4.84 -9.26 5.35
C ALA A 89 -3.66 -9.16 6.32
N ARG A 90 -3.25 -10.32 6.85
CA ARG A 90 -2.00 -10.40 7.59
C ARG A 90 -0.88 -10.07 6.61
N PRO A 91 0.11 -9.24 6.98
CA PRO A 91 1.32 -9.14 6.20
C PRO A 91 1.98 -10.53 6.18
N ASN A 92 1.77 -11.27 5.09
CA ASN A 92 2.50 -12.48 4.71
C ASN A 92 3.38 -12.05 3.52
N ALA A 93 4.62 -12.49 3.35
CA ALA A 93 5.38 -13.56 3.99
C ALA A 93 6.84 -13.09 4.10
N ILE A 94 7.61 -13.81 4.91
CA ILE A 94 9.07 -13.74 4.90
C ILE A 94 9.57 -13.87 3.45
N ASP A 95 10.36 -12.91 2.97
CA ASP A 95 11.10 -13.03 1.71
C ASP A 95 12.40 -13.82 1.96
N PRO A 96 12.50 -15.08 1.51
CA PRO A 96 13.71 -15.88 1.72
C PRO A 96 14.91 -15.33 0.95
N VAL A 97 14.71 -14.61 -0.15
CA VAL A 97 15.79 -13.96 -0.89
C VAL A 97 16.31 -12.77 -0.10
N GLU A 98 15.43 -11.95 0.47
CA GLU A 98 15.83 -10.86 1.36
C GLU A 98 16.57 -11.38 2.60
N GLN A 99 16.16 -12.52 3.16
CA GLN A 99 16.85 -13.10 4.31
C GLN A 99 18.27 -13.60 4.00
N VAL A 100 18.50 -14.14 2.81
CA VAL A 100 19.79 -14.75 2.44
C VAL A 100 20.73 -13.75 1.75
N TYR A 101 20.17 -12.87 0.90
CA TYR A 101 20.93 -11.96 0.03
C TYR A 101 20.61 -10.49 0.25
N GLY A 102 19.67 -10.16 1.16
CA GLY A 102 19.30 -8.78 1.45
C GLY A 102 20.41 -8.00 2.14
N PRO A 103 20.38 -6.66 2.03
CA PRO A 103 21.38 -5.81 2.66
C PRO A 103 21.30 -5.91 4.18
N THR A 104 22.43 -6.19 4.83
CA THR A 104 22.53 -6.18 6.29
C THR A 104 22.41 -4.75 6.83
N LYS A 105 21.48 -4.54 7.77
CA LYS A 105 21.37 -3.25 8.48
C LYS A 105 22.67 -2.95 9.20
N LEU A 106 23.28 -1.80 8.89
CA LEU A 106 24.43 -1.30 9.64
C LEU A 106 23.97 -0.95 11.05
N THR A 107 24.33 -1.79 12.02
CA THR A 107 24.26 -1.44 13.43
C THR A 107 25.50 -0.59 13.76
N GLY A 108 25.30 0.50 14.50
CA GLY A 108 26.36 1.46 14.81
C GLY A 108 27.55 0.77 15.47
N GLY A 109 28.67 0.72 14.74
CA GLY A 109 29.87 -0.03 15.11
C GLY A 109 30.68 -0.53 13.91
N SER A 110 30.09 -0.59 12.72
CA SER A 110 30.80 -0.97 11.49
C SER A 110 31.60 0.22 10.93
N THR A 111 32.90 0.29 11.21
CA THR A 111 33.84 1.17 10.51
C THR A 111 33.99 0.70 9.06
N LEU A 112 33.10 1.15 8.17
CA LEU A 112 33.12 0.78 6.74
C LEU A 112 34.21 1.50 5.94
N PHE A 113 34.92 2.44 6.56
CA PHE A 113 36.09 3.08 5.99
C PHE A 113 37.24 2.90 6.98
N GLY A 114 38.05 1.87 6.76
CA GLY A 114 39.35 1.77 7.42
C GLY A 114 40.15 3.02 7.06
N SER A 115 40.59 3.77 8.07
CA SER A 115 41.60 4.80 7.89
C SER A 115 42.80 4.15 7.22
N SER A 116 43.02 4.47 5.94
CA SER A 116 44.22 4.11 5.21
C SER A 116 45.39 4.87 5.84
N GLY A 117 46.05 4.23 6.81
CA GLY A 117 47.34 4.67 7.31
C GLY A 117 48.43 4.47 6.25
N GLY A 118 49.28 5.48 6.09
CA GLY A 118 50.47 5.49 5.24
C GLY A 118 50.42 6.66 4.26
N ARG A 119 51.25 7.68 4.32
CA ARG A 119 52.60 7.87 4.89
C ARG A 119 52.76 9.29 5.41
#